data_AF-E2BIB1-F1
#
_entry.id   AF-E2BIB1-F1
#
_cell.length_a   1.000
_cell.length_b   1.000
_cell.length_c   1.000
_cell.angle_alpha   90.00
_cell.angle_beta   90.00
_cell.angle_gamma   90.00
#
_symmetry.space_group_name_H-M   'P 1'
#
loop_
_entity.id
_entity.type
_entity.pdbx_description
1 polymer ?
#
loop_
_entity_poly.entity_id
_entity_poly.type
_entity_poly.pdbx_seq_one_letter_code
_entity_poly.pdbx_strand_id
1 'polypeptide(L)'
;RKAYDHIRKEATVYTIGDDIVIANVDTTPGVNKKFIPKYKGPYIIHKILGSDRYVVRDVPGFQITQLPYNGVVSADHMKPW
;
A
#
# COMPACT_ATOMS: atom_id res chain seq x y z
N ARG A 1 6.40 -35.05 1.97
CA ARG A 1 6.25 -33.66 1.46
C ARG A 1 6.88 -32.73 2.49
N LYS A 2 8.13 -32.27 2.29
CA LYS A 2 8.69 -31.16 3.09
C LYS A 2 7.82 -29.93 2.77
N ALA A 3 7.22 -29.30 3.79
CA ALA A 3 6.43 -28.10 3.54
C ALA A 3 7.36 -27.02 2.98
N TYR A 4 6.98 -26.47 1.84
CA TYR A 4 7.81 -25.55 1.06
C TYR A 4 7.94 -24.17 1.74
N ASP A 5 7.09 -23.89 2.74
CA ASP A 5 6.91 -22.56 3.30
C ASP A 5 7.73 -22.28 4.58
N HIS A 6 8.44 -23.26 5.15
CA HIS A 6 9.17 -23.09 6.43
C HIS A 6 10.29 -22.04 6.39
N ILE A 7 10.78 -21.70 5.20
CA ILE A 7 11.89 -20.76 4.98
C ILE A 7 11.34 -19.38 4.59
N ARG A 8 10.04 -19.27 4.31
CA ARG A 8 9.45 -18.02 3.85
C ARG A 8 9.28 -17.06 5.01
N LYS A 9 9.64 -15.79 4.78
CA LYS A 9 9.32 -14.70 5.70
C LYS A 9 7.82 -14.40 5.59
N GLU A 10 7.16 -14.29 6.74
CA GLU A 10 5.76 -13.87 6.80
C GLU A 10 5.59 -12.44 6.26
N ALA A 11 4.41 -12.17 5.69
CA ALA A 11 4.06 -10.85 5.22
C ALA A 11 3.97 -9.87 6.38
N THR A 12 4.22 -8.59 6.11
CA THR A 12 4.00 -7.53 7.10
C THR A 12 2.50 -7.45 7.40
N VAL A 13 2.15 -7.59 8.68
CA VAL A 13 0.79 -7.45 9.17
C VAL A 13 0.58 -6.01 9.60
N TYR A 14 -0.54 -5.43 9.18
CA TYR A 14 -0.92 -4.07 9.56
C TYR A 14 -2.28 -4.04 10.26
N THR A 15 -2.49 -3.02 11.08
CA THR A 15 -3.70 -2.80 11.86
C THR A 15 -4.49 -1.59 11.35
N ILE A 16 -5.78 -1.53 11.71
CA ILE A 16 -6.64 -0.41 11.33
C ILE A 16 -6.14 0.85 12.05
N GLY A 17 -5.94 1.93 11.29
CA GLY A 17 -5.38 3.17 11.81
C GLY A 17 -3.88 3.36 11.55
N ASP A 18 -3.17 2.32 11.09
CA ASP A 18 -1.73 2.46 10.76
C ASP A 18 -1.53 3.40 9.56
N ASP A 19 -0.53 4.28 9.70
CA ASP A 19 -0.02 5.12 8.62
C ASP A 19 0.96 4.34 7.75
N ILE A 20 0.66 4.28 6.45
CA ILE A 20 1.45 3.55 5.46
C ILE A 20 1.71 4.39 4.22
N VAL A 21 2.80 4.07 3.52
CA VAL A 21 3.03 4.48 2.14
C VAL A 21 2.62 3.38 1.16
N ILE A 22 2.15 3.78 -0.02
CA ILE A 22 1.89 2.84 -1.13
C ILE A 22 2.98 3.01 -2.20
N ALA A 23 3.42 1.91 -2.82
CA ALA A 23 4.30 1.92 -3.97
C ALA A 23 3.72 2.75 -5.13
N ASN A 24 4.52 3.65 -5.68
CA ASN A 24 4.11 4.49 -6.79
C ASN A 24 4.48 3.84 -8.12
N VAL A 25 3.53 3.08 -8.68
CA VAL A 25 3.69 2.41 -9.97
C VAL A 25 3.04 3.25 -11.06
N ASP A 26 3.86 3.99 -11.81
CA ASP A 26 3.43 4.70 -13.02
C ASP A 26 3.66 3.82 -14.26
N THR A 27 2.59 3.51 -14.99
CA THR A 27 2.61 2.70 -16.22
C THR A 27 2.48 3.55 -17.49
N THR A 28 2.51 4.87 -17.39
CA THR A 28 2.32 5.78 -18.52
C THR A 28 3.48 5.65 -19.54
N PRO A 29 3.19 5.33 -20.81
CA PRO A 29 4.21 5.28 -21.86
C PRO A 29 4.83 6.65 -22.12
N GLY A 30 6.13 6.69 -22.45
CA GLY A 30 6.82 7.93 -22.83
C GLY A 30 7.20 8.88 -21.68
N VAL A 31 6.85 8.54 -20.43
CA VAL A 31 7.22 9.34 -19.25
C VAL A 31 8.52 8.82 -18.63
N ASN A 32 9.43 9.74 -18.30
CA ASN A 32 10.67 9.41 -17.59
C ASN A 32 10.37 9.16 -16.10
N LYS A 33 10.59 7.92 -15.65
CA LYS A 33 10.29 7.48 -14.28
C LYS A 33 11.40 7.77 -13.27
N LYS A 34 12.55 8.32 -13.69
CA LYS A 34 13.74 8.52 -12.83
C LYS A 34 13.47 9.49 -11.68
N PHE A 35 12.65 10.50 -11.91
CA PHE A 35 12.30 11.53 -10.92
C PHE A 35 10.98 11.27 -10.21
N ILE A 36 10.30 10.16 -10.52
CA ILE A 36 9.05 9.80 -9.85
C ILE A 36 9.40 9.18 -8.47
N PRO A 37 8.86 9.70 -7.36
CA PRO A 37 9.08 9.10 -6.05
C PRO A 37 8.62 7.64 -6.05
N LYS A 38 9.39 6.75 -5.40
CA LYS A 38 9.09 5.31 -5.35
C LYS A 38 7.81 4.98 -4.58
N TYR A 39 7.43 5.85 -3.65
CA TYR A 39 6.28 5.69 -2.77
C TYR A 39 5.47 6.98 -2.78
N LYS A 40 4.17 6.87 -2.53
CA LYS A 40 3.24 7.97 -2.46
C LYS A 40 2.46 7.91 -1.15
N GLY A 41 2.16 9.11 -0.64
CA GLY A 41 1.22 9.41 0.46
C GLY A 41 1.56 8.79 1.81
N PRO A 42 1.27 9.46 2.92
CA PRO A 42 0.75 8.76 4.08
C PRO A 42 -0.72 8.45 3.79
N TYR A 43 -1.08 7.19 3.97
CA TYR A 43 -2.45 6.71 3.92
C TYR A 43 -2.75 5.93 5.18
N ILE A 44 -4.04 5.81 5.51
CA ILE A 44 -4.50 5.07 6.68
C ILE A 44 -5.18 3.79 6.24
N ILE A 45 -4.87 2.71 6.96
CA ILE A 45 -5.61 1.46 6.81
C ILE A 45 -7.00 1.61 7.42
N HIS A 46 -8.00 1.45 6.56
CA HIS A 46 -9.40 1.55 6.94
C HIS A 46 -10.04 0.20 7.27
N LYS A 47 -9.67 -0.86 6.54
CA LYS A 47 -10.26 -2.19 6.72
C LYS A 47 -9.29 -3.30 6.30
N ILE A 48 -9.31 -4.42 7.02
CA ILE A 48 -8.58 -5.64 6.66
C ILE A 48 -9.52 -6.55 5.85
N LEU A 49 -9.08 -7.00 4.68
CA LEU A 49 -9.87 -7.89 3.80
C LEU A 49 -9.41 -9.35 3.84
N GLY A 50 -8.24 -9.62 4.43
CA GLY A 50 -7.62 -10.94 4.46
C GLY A 50 -6.81 -11.23 3.20
N SER A 51 -6.03 -12.32 3.23
CA SER A 51 -5.03 -12.65 2.21
C SER A 51 -4.06 -11.48 1.94
N ASP A 52 -3.58 -10.86 3.02
CA ASP A 52 -2.65 -9.73 3.00
C ASP A 52 -3.14 -8.49 2.25
N ARG A 53 -4.47 -8.33 2.10
CA ARG A 53 -5.10 -7.17 1.45
C ARG A 53 -5.79 -6.27 2.45
N TYR A 54 -5.66 -4.97 2.21
CA TYR A 54 -6.20 -3.92 3.06
C TYR A 54 -6.88 -2.85 2.21
N VAL A 55 -7.97 -2.30 2.72
CA VAL A 55 -8.57 -1.06 2.21
C VAL A 55 -7.81 0.10 2.83
N VAL A 56 -7.29 0.97 1.98
CA VAL A 56 -6.49 2.12 2.35
C VAL A 56 -7.20 3.39 1.91
N ARG A 57 -7.13 4.43 2.74
CA ARG A 57 -7.74 5.74 2.48
C ARG A 57 -6.78 6.87 2.76
N ASP A 58 -7.07 8.04 2.19
CA ASP A 58 -6.39 9.27 2.56
C ASP A 58 -6.57 9.57 4.06
N VAL A 59 -5.56 10.23 4.65
CA VAL A 59 -5.66 10.77 6.00
C VAL A 59 -6.78 11.83 6.04
N PRO A 60 -7.69 11.78 7.02
CA PRO A 60 -8.78 12.75 7.15
C PRO A 60 -8.27 14.20 7.11
N GLY A 61 -8.79 15.01 6.18
CA GLY A 61 -8.38 16.41 6.02
C GLY A 61 -7.17 16.65 5.13
N PHE A 62 -6.49 15.60 4.67
CA PHE A 62 -5.29 15.69 3.82
C PHE A 62 -5.46 15.03 2.44
N GLN A 63 -6.69 14.99 1.93
CA GLN A 63 -6.98 14.48 0.59
C GLN A 63 -6.40 15.39 -0.50
N ILE A 64 -5.72 14.80 -1.48
CA ILE A 64 -5.09 15.54 -2.59
C ILE A 64 -6.10 15.86 -3.69
N THR A 65 -6.98 14.90 -3.99
CA THR A 65 -7.99 14.99 -5.05
C THR A 65 -9.37 15.32 -4.48
N GLN A 66 -10.28 15.79 -5.33
CA GLN A 66 -11.66 16.09 -4.94
C GLN A 66 -12.38 14.85 -4.38
N LEU A 67 -12.11 13.67 -4.96
CA LEU A 67 -12.57 12.40 -4.43
C LEU A 67 -11.45 11.82 -3.54
N PRO A 68 -11.74 11.49 -2.26
CA PRO A 68 -10.76 10.83 -1.40
C PRO A 68 -10.33 9.48 -1.99
N TYR A 69 -9.05 9.19 -1.90
CA TYR A 69 -8.54 7.87 -2.28
C TYR A 69 -9.18 6.79 -1.41
N ASN A 70 -9.66 5.73 -2.05
CA ASN A 70 -10.18 4.54 -1.42
C ASN A 70 -9.85 3.35 -2.32
N GLY A 71 -8.80 2.63 -1.95
CA GLY A 71 -8.24 1.56 -2.77
C GLY A 71 -7.97 0.30 -1.96
N VAL A 72 -7.95 -0.83 -2.64
CA VAL A 72 -7.48 -2.11 -2.08
C VAL A 72 -6.04 -2.31 -2.51
N VAL A 73 -5.16 -2.53 -1.56
CA VAL A 73 -3.74 -2.73 -1.81
C VAL A 73 -3.26 -3.95 -1.00
N SER A 74 -2.29 -4.68 -1.52
CA SER A 74 -1.64 -5.81 -0.86
C SER A 74 -0.41 -5.37 -0.05
N ALA A 75 -0.06 -6.16 0.97
CA ALA A 75 1.01 -5.83 1.91
C ALA A 75 2.40 -5.62 1.25
N ASP A 76 2.66 -6.30 0.12
CA ASP A 76 3.90 -6.20 -0.65
C ASP A 76 4.09 -4.84 -1.35
N HIS A 77 2.99 -4.13 -1.60
CA HIS A 77 2.99 -2.78 -2.16
C HIS A 77 2.90 -1.69 -1.10
N MET A 78 2.92 -2.04 0.19
CA MET A 78 2.88 -1.10 1.31
C MET A 78 4.20 -1.07 2.08
N LYS A 79 4.46 0.05 2.75
CA LYS A 79 5.43 0.11 3.86
C LYS A 79 4.87 0.97 4.99
N PRO A 80 5.28 0.73 6.24
CA PRO A 80 5.06 1.69 7.32
C PRO A 80 5.60 3.07 6.93
N TRP A 81 4.84 4.13 7.25
CA TRP A 81 5.25 5.52 7.04
C TRP A 81 6.41 5.90 7.96
#